data_AF-A0A0F9UFN5-F1
#
_entry.id   AF-A0A0F9UFN5-F1
#
_cell.length_a   1.000
_cell.length_b   1.000
_cell.length_c   1.000
_cell.angle_alpha   90.00
_cell.angle_beta   90.00
_cell.angle_gamma   90.00
#
_symmetry.space_group_name_H-M   'P 1'
#
loop_
_entity.id
_entity.type
_entity.pdbx_description
1 polymer ?
#
loop_
_entity_poly.entity_id
_entity_poly.type
_entity_poly.pdbx_seq_one_letter_code
_entity_poly.pdbx_strand_id
1 'polypeptide(L)'
;MTNGKPEELEAKAKAAAAKEQEEKPLPAMVSPTVNLAIEIREAIALRCRDIGESFSLVTNKMWLKLLKTEKRVKADLNPDFSAKRAGVGAKEKLEKKDTEIADLKKQIADLLAAKK
;
A
#
# COMPACT_ATOMS: atom_id res chain seq x y z
N MET A 1 24.15 -40.30 33.66
CA MET A 1 24.40 -39.76 32.32
C MET A 1 23.31 -38.75 31.99
N THR A 2 23.75 -37.60 31.48
CA THR A 2 23.00 -36.45 30.92
C THR A 2 21.82 -35.88 31.71
N ASN A 3 22.16 -34.98 32.66
CA ASN A 3 21.30 -33.86 33.03
C ASN A 3 21.11 -32.95 31.80
N GLY A 4 19.97 -33.05 31.13
CA GLY A 4 19.54 -32.05 30.15
C GLY A 4 19.03 -30.82 30.89
N LYS A 5 19.69 -29.68 30.67
CA LYS A 5 19.37 -28.39 31.31
C LYS A 5 17.90 -27.99 31.08
N PRO A 6 17.15 -27.55 32.11
CA PRO A 6 15.78 -27.06 31.96
C PRO A 6 15.67 -25.83 31.03
N GLU A 7 16.76 -25.08 30.87
CA GLU A 7 16.85 -23.90 29.99
C GLU A 7 16.63 -24.24 28.50
N GLU A 8 17.02 -25.43 28.04
CA GLU A 8 16.88 -25.82 26.62
C GLU A 8 15.45 -26.24 26.27
N LEU A 9 14.69 -26.74 27.24
CA LEU A 9 13.29 -27.12 27.07
C LEU A 9 12.38 -25.88 27.04
N GLU A 10 12.65 -24.87 27.86
CA GLU A 10 11.94 -23.59 27.81
C GLU A 10 12.24 -22.78 26.53
N ALA A 11 13.49 -22.81 26.05
CA ALA A 11 13.87 -22.15 24.81
C ALA A 11 13.16 -22.77 23.59
N LYS A 12 13.01 -24.11 23.56
CA LYS A 12 12.26 -24.82 22.51
C LYS A 12 10.75 -24.54 22.56
N ALA A 13 10.17 -24.43 23.76
CA ALA A 13 8.75 -24.10 23.92
C ALA A 13 8.44 -22.65 23.51
N LYS A 14 9.31 -21.68 23.82
CA LYS A 14 9.17 -20.28 23.37
C LYS A 14 9.35 -20.14 21.85
N ALA A 15 10.24 -20.91 21.24
CA ALA A 15 10.43 -20.92 19.79
C ALA A 15 9.24 -21.55 19.04
N ALA A 16 8.56 -22.54 19.62
CA ALA A 16 7.34 -23.13 19.04
C ALA A 16 6.14 -22.16 19.11
N ALA A 17 5.96 -21.46 20.23
CA ALA A 17 4.90 -20.46 20.39
C ALA A 17 5.08 -19.23 19.46
N ALA A 18 6.32 -18.88 19.12
CA ALA A 18 6.62 -17.81 18.16
C ALA A 18 6.26 -18.20 16.71
N LYS A 19 6.44 -19.46 16.33
CA LYS A 19 6.09 -19.95 14.98
C LYS A 19 4.58 -20.10 14.76
N GLU A 20 3.83 -20.40 15.80
CA GLU A 20 2.37 -20.55 15.73
C GLU A 20 1.61 -19.22 15.54
N GLN A 21 2.25 -18.08 15.84
CA GLN A 21 1.72 -16.74 15.56
C GLN A 21 2.06 -16.24 14.15
N GLU A 22 3.01 -16.88 13.47
CA GLU A 22 3.54 -16.44 12.17
C GLU A 22 2.74 -17.00 10.97
N GLU A 23 1.91 -18.04 11.19
CA GLU A 23 1.15 -18.73 10.13
C GLU A 23 -0.36 -18.46 10.12
N LYS A 24 -0.89 -17.58 10.98
CA LYS A 24 -2.28 -17.13 10.75
C LYS A 24 -2.28 -16.30 9.47
N PRO A 25 -2.94 -16.75 8.38
CA PRO A 25 -3.05 -15.95 7.19
C PRO A 25 -3.66 -14.61 7.61
N LEU A 26 -3.00 -13.51 7.24
CA LEU A 26 -3.54 -12.17 7.44
C LEU A 26 -5.00 -12.22 7.00
N PRO A 27 -5.96 -11.88 7.89
CA PRO A 27 -7.36 -11.89 7.51
C PRO A 27 -7.46 -11.08 6.23
N ALA A 28 -8.15 -11.63 5.23
CA ALA A 28 -8.32 -10.95 3.95
C ALA A 28 -8.71 -9.50 4.27
N MET A 29 -7.87 -8.54 3.83
CA MET A 29 -8.15 -7.12 4.05
C MET A 29 -9.34 -6.74 3.18
N VAL A 30 -10.53 -7.15 3.61
CA VAL A 30 -11.78 -6.71 3.04
C VAL A 30 -11.93 -5.27 3.47
N SER A 31 -12.14 -4.36 2.50
CA SER A 31 -12.35 -2.96 2.81
C SER A 31 -13.46 -2.83 3.86
N PRO A 32 -13.29 -2.03 4.92
CA PRO A 32 -14.31 -1.84 5.95
C PRO A 32 -15.68 -1.45 5.40
N THR A 33 -15.71 -0.83 4.20
CA THR A 33 -16.94 -0.49 3.49
C THR A 33 -17.78 -1.69 3.09
N VAL A 34 -17.18 -2.86 2.82
CA VAL A 34 -17.91 -4.06 2.37
C VAL A 34 -18.82 -4.61 3.47
N ASN A 35 -18.47 -4.38 4.74
CA ASN A 35 -19.25 -4.82 5.89
C ASN A 35 -20.39 -3.85 6.25
N LEU A 36 -20.50 -2.70 5.57
CA LEU A 36 -21.58 -1.74 5.79
C LEU A 36 -22.85 -2.16 5.05
N ALA A 37 -24.00 -1.79 5.62
CA ALA A 37 -25.29 -1.92 4.96
C ALA A 37 -25.29 -1.25 3.58
N ILE A 38 -26.08 -1.77 2.64
CA ILE A 38 -26.10 -1.30 1.25
C ILE A 38 -26.44 0.20 1.18
N GLU A 39 -27.44 0.67 1.93
CA GLU A 39 -27.85 2.08 1.89
C GLU A 39 -26.71 3.01 2.33
N ILE A 40 -25.90 2.55 3.30
CA ILE A 40 -24.75 3.30 3.79
C ILE A 40 -23.66 3.36 2.72
N ARG A 41 -23.38 2.25 2.03
CA ARG A 41 -22.40 2.22 0.94
C ARG A 41 -22.79 3.15 -0.21
N GLU A 42 -24.07 3.17 -0.57
CA GLU A 42 -24.61 4.06 -1.61
C GLU A 42 -24.51 5.53 -1.20
N ALA A 43 -24.89 5.87 0.03
CA ALA A 43 -24.76 7.22 0.56
C ALA A 43 -23.30 7.70 0.56
N ILE A 44 -22.36 6.82 0.96
CA ILE A 44 -20.92 7.10 0.89
C ILE A 44 -20.48 7.35 -0.55
N ALA A 45 -20.89 6.49 -1.49
CA ALA A 45 -20.52 6.62 -2.90
C ALA A 45 -21.05 7.93 -3.52
N LEU A 46 -22.31 8.28 -3.24
CA LEU A 46 -22.91 9.55 -3.66
C LEU A 46 -22.14 10.73 -3.09
N ARG A 47 -21.85 10.72 -1.78
CA ARG A 47 -21.09 11.80 -1.14
C ARG A 47 -19.69 11.95 -1.76
N CYS A 48 -18.99 10.84 -2.00
CA CYS A 48 -17.67 10.84 -2.63
C CYS A 48 -17.72 11.40 -4.06
N ARG A 49 -18.76 11.05 -4.82
CA ARG A 49 -19.00 11.59 -6.16
C ARG A 49 -19.20 13.09 -6.13
N ASP A 50 -20.05 13.59 -5.23
CA ASP A 50 -20.43 15.00 -5.18
C ASP A 50 -19.26 15.92 -4.79
N ILE A 51 -18.33 15.42 -3.98
CA ILE A 51 -17.12 16.16 -3.59
C ILE A 51 -15.92 15.89 -4.52
N GLY A 52 -16.03 14.96 -5.46
CA GLY A 52 -14.95 14.60 -6.38
C GLY A 52 -13.74 13.91 -5.72
N GLU A 53 -13.92 13.30 -4.55
CA GLU A 53 -12.85 12.65 -3.79
C GLU A 53 -13.13 11.15 -3.56
N SER A 54 -12.08 10.32 -3.53
CA SER A 54 -12.24 8.90 -3.20
C SER A 54 -12.53 8.70 -1.70
N PHE A 55 -13.27 7.64 -1.36
CA PHE A 55 -13.56 7.29 0.04
C PHE A 55 -12.31 7.23 0.91
N SER A 56 -11.23 6.62 0.40
CA SER A 56 -9.95 6.53 1.13
C SER A 56 -9.34 7.90 1.41
N LEU A 57 -9.50 8.87 0.51
CA LEU A 57 -8.98 10.22 0.71
C LEU A 57 -9.76 10.93 1.83
N VAL A 58 -11.08 10.84 1.77
CA VAL A 58 -12.01 11.44 2.73
C VAL A 58 -11.76 10.88 4.13
N THR A 59 -11.67 9.56 4.26
CA THR A 59 -11.44 8.91 5.55
C THR A 59 -10.06 9.23 6.12
N ASN A 60 -9.02 9.28 5.29
CA ASN A 60 -7.68 9.70 5.75
C ASN A 60 -7.67 11.14 6.27
N LYS A 61 -8.37 12.07 5.60
CA LYS A 61 -8.52 13.46 6.06
C LYS A 61 -9.26 13.53 7.40
N MET A 62 -10.35 12.79 7.53
CA MET A 62 -11.13 12.73 8.78
C MET A 62 -10.32 12.12 9.93
N TRP A 63 -9.57 11.05 9.66
CA TRP A 63 -8.71 10.40 10.64
C TRP A 63 -7.61 11.34 11.13
N LEU A 64 -6.95 12.05 10.21
CA LEU A 64 -5.94 13.05 10.58
C LEU A 64 -6.54 14.15 11.46
N LYS A 65 -7.74 14.63 11.12
CA LYS A 65 -8.45 15.64 11.91
C LYS A 65 -8.73 15.13 13.33
N LEU A 66 -9.21 13.89 13.47
CA LEU A 66 -9.44 13.26 14.76
C LEU A 66 -8.15 13.16 15.57
N LEU A 67 -7.07 12.65 14.98
CA LEU A 67 -5.78 12.52 15.66
C LEU A 67 -5.22 13.87 16.13
N LYS A 68 -5.45 14.95 15.37
CA LYS A 68 -5.10 16.32 15.78
C LYS A 68 -5.93 16.79 16.96
N THR A 69 -7.24 16.56 16.93
CA THR A 69 -8.14 16.91 18.05
C THR A 69 -7.77 16.15 19.32
N GLU A 70 -7.38 14.88 19.20
CA GLU A 70 -6.90 14.05 20.32
C GLU A 70 -5.45 14.36 20.74
N LYS A 71 -4.79 15.33 20.10
CA LYS A 71 -3.37 15.69 20.35
C LYS A 71 -2.39 14.52 20.20
N ARG A 72 -2.75 13.49 19.42
CA ARG A 72 -1.87 12.34 19.13
C ARG A 72 -0.86 12.62 18.03
N VAL A 73 -1.14 13.62 17.20
CA VAL A 73 -0.22 14.13 16.17
C VAL A 73 -0.08 15.64 16.31
N LYS A 74 1.02 16.18 15.79
CA LYS A 74 1.26 17.62 15.82
C LYS A 74 0.18 18.37 15.00
N ALA A 75 -0.25 19.52 15.50
CA ALA A 75 -1.31 20.31 14.88
C ALA A 75 -0.93 20.82 13.47
N ASP A 76 0.36 21.11 13.28
CA ASP A 76 0.98 21.57 12.03
C ASP A 76 1.21 20.46 11.00
N LEU A 77 1.01 19.19 11.36
CA LEU A 77 1.18 18.07 10.44
C LEU A 77 0.15 18.19 9.30
N ASN A 78 0.59 18.54 8.10
CA ASN A 78 -0.27 18.65 6.92
C ASN A 78 0.24 17.71 5.82
N PRO A 79 -0.17 16.43 5.83
CA PRO A 79 0.27 15.48 4.84
C PRO A 79 -0.29 15.83 3.47
N ASP A 80 0.55 15.70 2.45
CA ASP A 80 0.14 15.86 1.07
C ASP A 80 -0.69 14.64 0.63
N PHE A 81 -2.00 14.87 0.48
CA PHE A 81 -2.95 13.87 0.01
C PHE A 81 -3.09 13.88 -1.53
N SER A 82 -2.42 14.80 -2.22
CA SER A 82 -2.44 14.93 -3.69
C SER A 82 -1.42 14.03 -4.38
N ALA A 83 -0.43 13.52 -3.61
CA ALA A 83 0.52 12.54 -4.08
C ALA A 83 -0.22 11.27 -4.53
N LYS A 84 -0.44 11.16 -5.84
CA LYS A 84 -0.97 9.96 -6.50
C LYS A 84 -0.18 8.76 -5.96
N ARG A 85 -0.82 7.88 -5.19
CA ARG A 85 -0.25 6.56 -4.85
C ARG A 85 0.35 5.99 -6.13
N ALA A 86 1.54 5.41 -6.03
CA ALA A 86 2.50 5.03 -7.07
C ALA A 86 2.00 4.26 -8.33
N GLY A 87 0.70 4.12 -8.59
CA GLY A 87 0.11 3.53 -9.78
C GLY A 87 0.12 4.42 -11.02
N VAL A 88 0.02 5.75 -10.90
CA VAL A 88 0.15 6.65 -12.08
C VAL A 88 1.59 6.72 -12.56
N GLY A 89 2.56 6.67 -11.63
CA GLY A 89 3.98 6.61 -11.96
C GLY A 89 4.37 5.31 -12.67
N ALA A 90 3.65 4.19 -12.48
CA ALA A 90 3.95 2.94 -13.18
C ALA A 90 3.59 3.02 -14.67
N LYS A 91 2.40 3.55 -14.99
CA LYS A 91 1.95 3.72 -16.39
C LYS A 91 2.78 4.76 -17.13
N GLU A 92 3.05 5.90 -16.49
CA GLU A 92 3.89 6.96 -17.07
C GLU A 92 5.36 6.51 -17.23
N LYS A 93 5.89 5.68 -16.31
CA LYS A 93 7.21 5.05 -16.48
C LYS A 93 7.21 4.00 -17.59
N LEU A 94 6.10 3.30 -17.82
CA LEU A 94 5.98 2.32 -18.90
C LEU A 94 6.01 3.03 -20.26
N GLU A 95 5.19 4.08 -20.42
CA GLU A 95 5.11 4.87 -21.66
C GLU A 95 6.47 5.53 -21.98
N LYS A 96 7.18 6.06 -20.98
CA LYS A 96 8.53 6.62 -21.18
C LYS A 96 9.56 5.56 -21.59
N LYS A 97 9.48 4.35 -21.04
CA LYS A 97 10.35 3.24 -21.43
C LYS A 97 10.07 2.76 -22.85
N ASP A 98 8.80 2.72 -23.26
CA ASP A 98 8.42 2.31 -24.61
C ASP A 98 8.92 3.30 -25.67
N THR A 99 8.89 4.60 -25.37
CA THR A 99 9.47 5.63 -26.25
C THR A 99 11.00 5.50 -26.34
N GLU A 100 11.68 5.25 -25.22
CA GLU A 100 13.13 5.08 -25.19
C GLU A 100 13.58 3.83 -25.97
N ILE A 101 12.83 2.74 -25.86
CA ILE A 101 13.08 1.52 -26.65
C ILE A 101 12.89 1.77 -28.15
N ALA A 102 11.89 2.55 -28.54
CA ALA A 102 11.65 2.89 -29.94
C ALA A 102 12.81 3.72 -30.53
N ASP A 103 13.30 4.71 -29.79
CA ASP A 103 14.43 5.55 -30.21
C ASP A 103 15.73 4.75 -30.30
N LEU A 104 16.02 3.88 -29.32
CA LEU A 104 17.20 3.01 -29.35
C LEU A 104 17.16 2.04 -30.54
N LYS A 105 16.00 1.47 -30.87
CA LYS A 105 15.83 0.62 -32.05
C LYS A 105 16.10 1.38 -33.35
N LYS A 106 15.64 2.64 -33.43
CA LYS A 106 15.90 3.50 -34.58
C LYS A 106 17.40 3.79 -34.72
N GLN A 107 18.08 4.16 -33.64
CA GLN A 107 19.52 4.40 -33.64
C GLN A 107 20.33 3.16 -34.05
N ILE A 108 19.93 1.97 -33.56
CA ILE A 108 20.55 0.70 -33.98
C ILE A 108 20.36 0.45 -35.47
N ALA A 109 19.16 0.68 -36.00
CA ALA A 109 18.88 0.53 -37.42
C ALA A 109 19.71 1.50 -38.28
N ASP A 110 19.80 2.76 -37.88
CA ASP A 110 20.60 3.78 -38.56
C ASP A 110 22.10 3.44 -38.55
N LEU A 111 22.61 2.94 -37.42
CA LEU A 111 24.01 2.49 -37.29
C LEU A 111 24.30 1.22 -38.10
N LEU A 112 23.36 0.29 -38.21
CA LEU A 112 23.49 -0.91 -39.04
C LEU A 112 23.42 -0.56 -40.53
N ALA A 113 22.61 0.43 -40.92
CA ALA A 113 22.53 0.93 -42.28
C ALA A 113 23.81 1.69 -42.68
N ALA A 114 24.41 2.44 -41.76
CA ALA A 114 25.66 3.17 -41.99
C ALA A 114 26.92 2.27 -42.03
N LYS A 115 26.80 1.00 -41.61
CA LYS A 115 27.88 0.00 -41.67
C LYS A 115 27.85 -0.89 -42.93
N LYS A 116 26.82 -0.73 -43.79
CA LYS A 116 26.78 -1.30 -45.13
C LYS A 116 27.32 -0.30 -46.14
#